data_AF-A0A936WJ51-F1
#
_entry.id   AF-A0A936WJ51-F1
#
_cell.length_a   1.000
_cell.length_b   1.000
_cell.length_c   1.000
_cell.angle_alpha   90.00
_cell.angle_beta   90.00
_cell.angle_gamma   90.00
#
_symmetry.space_group_name_H-M   'P 1'
#
loop_
_entity.id
_entity.type
_entity.pdbx_description
1 polymer ?
#
loop_
_entity_poly.entity_id
_entity_poly.type
_entity_poly.pdbx_seq_one_letter_code
_entity_poly.pdbx_strand_id
1 'polypeptide(L)'
;MARQSNINEPELESGRELFEQKRYEEALLKFEEILKHDTTDEEALRLRPLCQDLIAKDAYNLALGSARDGDSKTAVVYARKALKYRPNYLEAEHLLKVLSGTEGPPITDISKELYAESLDAIIEGDPKQALELAQKALDHYPDNVEARRMVERLSQRGAGTPK
;
A
#
# COMPACT_ATOMS: atom_id res chain seq x y z
N MET A 1 -33.99 19.91 30.58
CA MET A 1 -32.92 20.10 29.58
C MET A 1 -33.54 19.85 28.22
N ALA A 2 -33.69 20.91 27.43
CA ALA A 2 -34.25 20.81 26.09
C ALA A 2 -33.29 20.02 25.22
N ARG A 3 -33.78 18.98 24.53
CA ARG A 3 -33.08 18.44 23.35
C ARG A 3 -32.95 19.63 22.41
N GLN A 4 -31.72 20.10 22.16
CA GLN A 4 -31.47 21.00 21.05
C GLN A 4 -32.15 20.35 19.84
N SER A 5 -33.05 21.08 19.18
CA SER A 5 -33.55 20.70 17.86
C SER A 5 -32.33 20.30 17.04
N ASN A 6 -32.29 19.03 16.64
CA ASN A 6 -31.10 18.44 16.04
C ASN A 6 -30.90 19.14 14.70
N ILE A 7 -30.03 20.15 14.65
CA ILE A 7 -29.85 21.06 13.51
C ILE A 7 -29.47 20.25 12.26
N ASN A 8 -28.96 19.04 12.47
CA ASN A 8 -28.48 18.11 11.47
C ASN A 8 -29.46 16.95 11.16
N GLU A 9 -30.70 16.98 11.65
CA GLU A 9 -31.69 15.90 11.44
C GLU A 9 -31.90 15.52 9.96
N PRO A 10 -32.05 16.47 9.00
CA PRO A 10 -32.16 16.11 7.60
C PRO A 10 -30.85 15.58 6.99
N GLU A 11 -29.69 16.07 7.43
CA GLU A 11 -28.38 15.56 7.02
C GLU A 11 -28.14 14.14 7.54
N LEU A 12 -28.60 13.84 8.76
CA LEU A 12 -28.50 12.53 9.38
C LEU A 12 -29.38 11.52 8.67
N GLU A 13 -30.62 11.89 8.34
CA GLU A 13 -31.52 11.06 7.54
C GLU A 13 -30.93 10.77 6.15
N SER A 14 -30.44 11.81 5.46
CA SER A 14 -29.75 11.65 4.16
C SER A 14 -28.52 10.74 4.26
N GLY A 15 -27.72 10.85 5.33
CA GLY A 15 -26.59 9.96 5.58
C GLY A 15 -27.00 8.50 5.74
N ARG A 16 -28.10 8.23 6.46
CA ARG A 16 -28.65 6.86 6.60
C ARG A 16 -29.16 6.30 5.29
N GLU A 17 -29.89 7.08 4.51
CA GLU A 17 -30.39 6.63 3.21
C GLU A 17 -29.25 6.20 2.30
N LEU A 18 -28.17 6.98 2.25
CA LEU A 18 -26.96 6.63 1.51
C LEU A 18 -26.29 5.37 2.06
N PHE A 19 -26.27 5.20 3.39
CA PHE A 19 -25.73 4.00 4.04
C PHE A 19 -26.52 2.74 3.65
N GLU A 20 -27.85 2.79 3.70
CA GLU A 20 -28.74 1.68 3.30
C GLU A 20 -28.60 1.37 1.81
N GLN A 21 -28.36 2.37 0.97
CA GLN A 21 -28.04 2.22 -0.45
C GLN A 21 -26.61 1.69 -0.70
N LYS A 22 -25.83 1.42 0.34
CA LYS A 22 -24.41 1.01 0.28
C LYS A 22 -23.48 2.04 -0.35
N ARG A 23 -23.91 3.30 -0.44
CA ARG A 23 -23.13 4.43 -0.96
C ARG A 23 -22.27 4.99 0.16
N TYR A 24 -21.39 4.14 0.72
CA TYR A 24 -20.70 4.40 1.97
C TYR A 24 -19.77 5.62 1.92
N GLU A 25 -19.15 5.93 0.78
CA GLU A 25 -18.32 7.13 0.63
C GLU A 25 -19.15 8.42 0.75
N GLU A 26 -20.34 8.43 0.17
CA GLU A 26 -21.25 9.59 0.25
C GLU A 26 -21.90 9.69 1.63
N ALA A 27 -22.28 8.57 2.22
CA ALA A 27 -22.75 8.51 3.60
C ALA A 27 -21.67 9.02 4.57
N LEU A 28 -20.41 8.62 4.36
CA LEU A 28 -19.27 9.09 5.16
C LEU A 28 -19.13 10.61 5.10
N LEU A 29 -19.23 11.21 3.90
CA LEU A 29 -19.18 12.67 3.75
C LEU A 29 -20.30 13.37 4.54
N LYS A 30 -21.51 12.81 4.55
CA LYS A 30 -22.62 13.35 5.36
C LYS A 30 -22.32 13.27 6.85
N PHE A 31 -21.87 12.12 7.35
CA PHE A 31 -21.53 11.99 8.78
C PHE A 31 -20.34 12.88 9.17
N GLU A 32 -19.34 13.05 8.30
CA GLU A 32 -18.24 13.98 8.55
C GLU A 32 -18.71 15.44 8.56
N GLU A 33 -19.69 15.81 7.74
CA GLU A 33 -20.27 17.16 7.78
C GLU A 33 -21.04 17.40 9.08
N ILE A 34 -21.84 16.44 9.52
CA ILE A 34 -22.53 16.50 10.83
C ILE A 34 -21.50 16.71 11.95
N LEU A 35 -20.43 15.92 11.96
CA LEU A 35 -19.39 16.00 12.98
C LEU A 35 -18.55 17.28 12.96
N LYS A 36 -18.57 18.06 11.86
CA LYS A 36 -17.96 19.40 11.85
C LYS A 36 -18.77 20.41 12.66
N HIS A 37 -20.11 20.28 12.66
CA HIS A 37 -21.02 21.20 13.35
C HIS A 37 -21.40 20.70 14.74
N ASP A 38 -21.62 19.39 14.88
CA ASP A 38 -21.88 18.69 16.14
C ASP A 38 -20.88 17.53 16.30
N THR A 39 -19.76 17.84 16.94
CA THR A 39 -18.70 16.85 17.24
C THR A 39 -19.14 15.73 18.19
N THR A 40 -20.31 15.87 18.82
CA THR A 40 -20.84 14.93 19.82
C THR A 40 -22.02 14.11 19.32
N ASP A 41 -22.42 14.25 18.05
CA ASP A 41 -23.50 13.47 17.46
C ASP A 41 -23.18 11.97 17.54
N GLU A 42 -23.88 11.28 18.45
CA GLU A 42 -23.60 9.88 18.79
C GLU A 42 -23.73 8.96 17.59
N GLU A 43 -24.64 9.27 16.68
CA GLU A 43 -24.94 8.42 15.53
C GLU A 43 -23.92 8.60 14.42
N ALA A 44 -23.54 9.83 14.10
CA ALA A 44 -22.47 10.12 13.17
C ALA A 44 -21.13 9.56 13.69
N LEU A 45 -20.86 9.67 15.00
CA LEU A 45 -19.69 9.04 15.63
C LEU A 45 -19.70 7.52 15.50
N ARG A 46 -20.88 6.88 15.57
CA ARG A 46 -21.04 5.42 15.42
C ARG A 46 -20.92 4.97 13.97
N LEU A 47 -21.55 5.68 13.03
CA LEU A 47 -21.66 5.27 11.63
C LEU A 47 -20.44 5.63 10.79
N ARG A 48 -19.74 6.72 11.11
CA ARG A 48 -18.49 7.11 10.43
C ARG A 48 -17.45 5.97 10.35
N PRO A 49 -17.00 5.36 11.47
CA PRO A 49 -16.01 4.27 11.39
C PRO A 49 -16.57 3.02 10.71
N LEU A 50 -17.88 2.77 10.79
CA LEU A 50 -18.52 1.67 10.08
C LEU A 50 -18.48 1.88 8.56
N CYS A 51 -18.77 3.09 8.07
CA CYS A 51 -18.57 3.45 6.67
C CYS A 51 -17.12 3.24 6.23
N GLN A 52 -16.16 3.72 7.03
CA GLN A 52 -14.73 3.55 6.73
C GLN A 52 -14.34 2.08 6.60
N ASP A 53 -14.79 1.21 7.51
CA ASP A 53 -14.53 -0.23 7.45
C ASP A 53 -15.16 -0.89 6.21
N LEU A 54 -16.40 -0.52 5.86
CA LEU A 54 -17.10 -1.03 4.68
C LEU A 54 -16.44 -0.58 3.37
N ILE A 55 -16.03 0.68 3.27
CA ILE A 55 -15.27 1.19 2.12
C ILE A 55 -13.92 0.46 2.01
N ALA A 56 -13.24 0.26 3.14
CA ALA A 56 -11.97 -0.45 3.14
C ALA A 56 -12.13 -1.90 2.65
N LYS A 57 -13.14 -2.60 3.13
CA LYS A 57 -13.47 -3.98 2.71
C LYS A 57 -13.81 -4.08 1.23
N ASP A 58 -14.62 -3.16 0.72
CA ASP A 58 -14.97 -3.12 -0.71
C ASP A 58 -13.74 -2.87 -1.59
N ALA A 59 -12.94 -1.87 -1.24
CA ALA A 59 -11.68 -1.57 -1.92
C ALA A 59 -10.72 -2.77 -1.90
N TYR A 60 -10.61 -3.49 -0.77
CA TYR A 60 -9.79 -4.70 -0.71
C TYR A 60 -10.31 -5.82 -1.64
N ASN A 61 -11.62 -6.02 -1.73
CA ASN A 61 -12.20 -7.01 -2.65
C ASN A 61 -11.92 -6.66 -4.12
N LEU A 62 -12.04 -5.38 -4.48
CA LEU A 62 -11.67 -4.89 -5.82
C LEU A 62 -10.18 -5.12 -6.10
N ALA A 63 -9.32 -4.88 -5.11
CA ALA A 63 -7.89 -5.17 -5.24
C ALA A 63 -7.61 -6.65 -5.51
N LEU A 64 -8.28 -7.55 -4.79
CA LEU A 64 -8.18 -9.00 -5.01
C LEU A 64 -8.67 -9.41 -6.41
N GLY A 65 -9.77 -8.81 -6.88
CA GLY A 65 -10.29 -9.04 -8.23
C GLY A 65 -9.25 -8.66 -9.28
N SER A 66 -8.77 -7.41 -9.25
CA SER A 66 -7.76 -6.93 -10.19
C SER A 66 -6.46 -7.74 -10.13
N ALA A 67 -6.04 -8.17 -8.94
CA ALA A 67 -4.86 -9.03 -8.77
C ALA A 67 -5.03 -10.39 -9.46
N ARG A 68 -6.20 -11.01 -9.34
CA ARG A 68 -6.53 -12.29 -10.00
C ARG A 68 -6.59 -12.16 -11.51
N ASP A 69 -7.02 -11.00 -12.00
CA ASP A 69 -7.07 -10.68 -13.44
C ASP A 69 -5.69 -10.28 -14.00
N GLY A 70 -4.65 -10.23 -13.15
CA GLY A 70 -3.29 -9.85 -13.53
C GLY A 70 -3.03 -8.35 -13.60
N ASP A 71 -4.05 -7.51 -13.34
CA ASP A 71 -3.92 -6.05 -13.28
C ASP A 71 -3.37 -5.60 -11.92
N SER A 72 -2.07 -5.82 -11.75
CA SER A 72 -1.35 -5.47 -10.53
C SER A 72 -1.36 -3.96 -10.25
N LYS A 73 -1.42 -3.11 -11.30
CA LYS A 73 -1.45 -1.65 -11.14
C LYS A 73 -2.74 -1.20 -10.47
N THR A 74 -3.88 -1.66 -10.99
CA THR A 74 -5.20 -1.35 -10.43
C THR A 74 -5.36 -1.97 -9.04
N ALA A 75 -4.85 -3.19 -8.84
CA ALA A 75 -4.86 -3.85 -7.54
C ALA A 75 -4.13 -3.04 -6.45
N VAL A 76 -2.97 -2.45 -6.77
CA VAL A 76 -2.22 -1.57 -5.85
C VAL A 76 -3.02 -0.31 -5.51
N VAL A 77 -3.70 0.31 -6.48
CA VAL A 77 -4.54 1.48 -6.24
C VAL A 77 -5.64 1.16 -5.22
N TYR A 78 -6.35 0.05 -5.43
CA TYR A 78 -7.44 -0.35 -4.55
C TYR A 78 -6.97 -0.79 -3.16
N ALA A 79 -5.85 -1.51 -3.06
CA ALA A 79 -5.33 -1.91 -1.75
C ALA A 79 -4.82 -0.70 -0.93
N ARG A 80 -4.25 0.33 -1.58
CA ARG A 80 -3.95 1.62 -0.93
C ARG A 80 -5.21 2.36 -0.49
N LYS A 81 -6.28 2.33 -1.30
CA LYS A 81 -7.59 2.89 -0.90
C LYS A 81 -8.12 2.20 0.35
N ALA A 82 -7.99 0.87 0.45
CA ALA A 82 -8.40 0.13 1.64
C ALA A 82 -7.64 0.60 2.90
N LEU A 83 -6.31 0.74 2.82
CA LEU A 83 -5.49 1.24 3.93
C LEU A 83 -5.75 2.70 4.28
N LYS A 84 -6.19 3.54 3.33
CA LYS A 84 -6.58 4.93 3.62
C LYS A 84 -7.72 5.00 4.63
N TYR A 85 -8.73 4.13 4.50
CA TYR A 85 -9.90 4.12 5.38
C TYR A 85 -9.71 3.23 6.61
N ARG A 86 -8.89 2.17 6.49
CA ARG A 86 -8.51 1.30 7.61
C ARG A 86 -6.99 1.09 7.61
N PRO A 87 -6.22 1.97 8.29
CA PRO A 87 -4.75 1.90 8.31
C PRO A 87 -4.20 0.57 8.83
N ASN A 88 -4.92 -0.10 9.73
CA ASN A 88 -4.53 -1.39 10.31
C ASN A 88 -5.20 -2.59 9.60
N TYR A 89 -5.44 -2.50 8.29
CA TYR A 89 -6.02 -3.60 7.51
C TYR A 89 -4.91 -4.54 7.01
N LEU A 90 -4.54 -5.50 7.86
CA LEU A 90 -3.40 -6.41 7.65
C LEU A 90 -3.46 -7.15 6.30
N GLU A 91 -4.65 -7.56 5.87
CA GLU A 91 -4.85 -8.26 4.60
C GLU A 91 -4.56 -7.36 3.39
N ALA A 92 -4.97 -6.09 3.43
CA ALA A 92 -4.67 -5.12 2.38
C ALA A 92 -3.17 -4.75 2.36
N GLU A 93 -2.54 -4.66 3.53
CA GLU A 93 -1.10 -4.46 3.66
C GLU A 93 -0.31 -5.64 3.07
N HIS A 94 -0.71 -6.87 3.41
CA HIS A 94 -0.10 -8.08 2.86
C HIS A 94 -0.26 -8.15 1.34
N LEU A 95 -1.46 -7.86 0.83
CA LEU A 95 -1.70 -7.82 -0.61
C LEU A 95 -0.82 -6.78 -1.30
N LEU A 96 -0.63 -5.59 -0.73
CA LEU A 96 0.29 -4.59 -1.29
C LEU A 96 1.74 -5.05 -1.35
N LYS A 97 2.22 -5.75 -0.32
CA LYS A 97 3.57 -6.33 -0.30
C LYS A 97 3.75 -7.34 -1.43
N VAL A 98 2.76 -8.20 -1.64
CA VAL A 98 2.74 -9.18 -2.74
C VAL A 98 2.71 -8.47 -4.11
N LEU A 99 1.80 -7.51 -4.30
CA LEU A 99 1.57 -6.86 -5.59
C LEU A 99 2.70 -5.94 -6.03
N SER A 100 3.35 -5.27 -5.07
CA SER A 100 4.40 -4.32 -5.40
C SER A 100 5.72 -5.01 -5.71
N GLY A 101 5.80 -6.34 -5.57
CA GLY A 101 7.05 -7.09 -5.66
C GLY A 101 8.08 -6.61 -4.63
N THR A 102 7.65 -5.82 -3.65
CA THR A 102 8.52 -5.07 -2.76
C THR A 102 8.72 -5.83 -1.45
N GLU A 103 9.90 -6.05 -0.89
CA GLU A 103 11.27 -5.80 -1.35
C GLU A 103 11.52 -4.75 -2.45
N GLY A 104 11.16 -3.49 -2.17
CA GLY A 104 11.61 -2.30 -2.92
C GLY A 104 10.79 -1.83 -4.16
N PRO A 105 10.58 -0.49 -4.35
CA PRO A 105 9.91 0.13 -5.51
C PRO A 105 10.41 -0.36 -6.90
N PRO A 106 9.77 0.01 -8.02
CA PRO A 106 10.13 -0.53 -9.33
C PRO A 106 11.60 -0.23 -9.65
N ILE A 107 12.38 -1.30 -9.81
CA ILE A 107 13.77 -1.23 -10.27
C ILE A 107 13.76 -0.51 -11.63
N THR A 108 14.57 0.54 -11.76
CA THR A 108 14.76 1.23 -13.05
C THR A 108 15.34 0.25 -14.08
N ASP A 109 15.04 0.44 -15.37
CA ASP A 109 15.48 -0.49 -16.41
C ASP A 109 17.01 -0.68 -16.39
N ILE A 110 17.75 0.41 -16.17
CA ILE A 110 19.22 0.39 -16.02
C ILE A 110 19.67 -0.43 -14.80
N SER A 111 18.99 -0.30 -13.65
CA SER A 111 19.33 -1.06 -12.45
C SER A 111 19.04 -2.56 -12.59
N LYS A 112 18.02 -2.94 -13.39
CA LYS A 112 17.75 -4.35 -13.73
C LYS A 112 18.82 -4.94 -14.63
N GLU A 113 19.20 -4.20 -15.68
CA GLU A 113 20.22 -4.64 -16.64
C GLU A 113 21.56 -4.84 -15.93
N LEU A 114 22.01 -3.86 -15.16
CA LEU A 114 23.25 -3.95 -14.38
C LEU A 114 23.20 -5.09 -13.35
N TYR A 115 22.04 -5.34 -12.72
CA TYR A 115 21.89 -6.48 -11.84
C TYR A 115 21.94 -7.82 -12.59
N ALA A 116 21.32 -7.91 -13.78
CA ALA A 116 21.39 -9.11 -14.62
C ALA A 116 22.84 -9.40 -15.07
N GLU A 117 23.56 -8.39 -15.55
CA GLU A 117 24.98 -8.51 -15.90
C GLU A 117 25.83 -8.93 -14.68
N SER A 118 25.48 -8.47 -13.48
CA SER A 118 26.15 -8.90 -12.26
C SER A 118 25.99 -10.40 -11.99
N LEU A 119 24.85 -10.99 -12.35
CA LEU A 119 24.61 -12.43 -12.22
C LEU A 119 25.40 -13.22 -13.25
N ASP A 120 25.50 -12.72 -14.48
CA ASP A 120 26.29 -13.35 -15.55
C ASP A 120 27.77 -13.40 -15.18
N ALA A 121 28.31 -12.30 -14.62
CA ALA A 121 29.69 -12.27 -14.12
C ALA A 121 29.95 -13.31 -13.02
N ILE A 122 28.96 -13.65 -12.18
CA ILE A 122 29.09 -14.75 -11.20
C ILE A 122 29.16 -16.11 -11.88
N ILE A 123 28.35 -16.33 -12.92
CA ILE A 123 28.35 -17.57 -13.70
C ILE A 123 29.71 -17.74 -14.40
N GLU A 124 30.29 -16.64 -14.88
CA GLU A 124 31.62 -16.59 -15.50
C GLU A 124 32.78 -16.71 -14.50
N GLY A 125 32.49 -16.64 -13.19
CA GLY A 125 33.49 -16.78 -12.13
C GLY A 125 34.27 -15.50 -11.83
N ASP A 126 33.76 -14.32 -12.22
CA ASP A 126 34.31 -13.01 -11.87
C ASP A 126 33.47 -12.30 -10.78
N PRO A 127 33.67 -12.62 -9.50
CA PRO A 127 32.94 -12.00 -8.41
C PRO A 127 33.29 -10.52 -8.18
N LYS A 128 34.42 -10.04 -8.71
CA LYS A 128 34.81 -8.62 -8.59
C LYS A 128 33.98 -7.77 -9.54
N GLN A 129 33.87 -8.20 -10.79
CA GLN A 129 33.02 -7.55 -11.78
C GLN A 129 31.54 -7.60 -11.36
N ALA A 130 31.08 -8.73 -10.83
CA ALA A 130 29.73 -8.86 -10.29
C ALA A 130 29.44 -7.84 -9.16
N LEU A 131 30.41 -7.63 -8.25
CA LEU A 131 30.26 -6.66 -7.17
C LEU A 131 30.17 -5.23 -7.70
N GLU A 132 30.99 -4.87 -8.68
CA GLU A 132 30.97 -3.55 -9.29
C GLU A 132 29.64 -3.27 -10.02
N LEU A 133 29.15 -4.24 -10.79
CA LEU A 133 27.87 -4.13 -11.50
C LEU A 133 26.68 -4.02 -10.53
N ALA A 134 26.69 -4.80 -9.45
CA ALA A 134 25.66 -4.72 -8.41
C ALA A 134 25.70 -3.36 -7.67
N GLN A 135 26.89 -2.78 -7.45
CA GLN A 135 27.01 -1.45 -6.87
C GLN A 135 26.51 -0.35 -7.81
N LYS A 136 26.84 -0.42 -9.11
CA LYS A 136 26.29 0.50 -10.13
C LYS A 136 24.77 0.40 -10.21
N ALA A 137 24.20 -0.80 -10.10
CA ALA A 137 22.76 -0.99 -10.04
C ALA A 137 22.13 -0.23 -8.86
N LEU A 138 22.80 -0.14 -7.71
CA LEU A 138 22.37 0.65 -6.55
C LEU A 138 22.57 2.15 -6.74
N ASP A 139 23.60 2.59 -7.48
CA ASP A 139 23.79 4.01 -7.79
C ASP A 139 22.63 4.56 -8.63
N HIS A 140 22.12 3.75 -9.56
CA HIS A 140 20.95 4.09 -10.38
C HIS A 140 19.62 3.92 -9.63
N TYR A 141 19.58 3.02 -8.64
CA TYR A 141 18.39 2.76 -7.86
C TYR A 141 18.74 2.21 -6.47
N PRO A 142 18.91 3.09 -5.45
CA PRO A 142 19.40 2.71 -4.12
C PRO A 142 18.50 1.73 -3.37
N ASP A 143 17.23 1.64 -3.76
CA ASP A 143 16.25 0.77 -3.13
C ASP A 143 16.15 -0.62 -3.78
N ASN A 144 17.01 -0.95 -4.76
CA ASN A 144 17.10 -2.29 -5.34
C ASN A 144 17.53 -3.32 -4.27
N VAL A 145 16.57 -4.08 -3.73
CA VAL A 145 16.85 -5.04 -2.64
C VAL A 145 17.75 -6.19 -3.12
N GLU A 146 17.59 -6.64 -4.36
CA GLU A 146 18.38 -7.75 -4.90
C GLU A 146 19.84 -7.35 -5.13
N ALA A 147 20.08 -6.18 -5.73
CA ALA A 147 21.44 -5.66 -5.90
C ALA A 147 22.13 -5.43 -4.54
N ARG A 148 21.40 -4.93 -3.54
CA ARG A 148 21.92 -4.73 -2.17
C ARG A 148 22.32 -6.04 -1.51
N ARG A 149 21.49 -7.09 -1.62
CA ARG A 149 21.83 -8.43 -1.12
C ARG A 149 23.05 -9.03 -1.81
N MET A 150 23.17 -8.80 -3.12
CA MET A 150 24.32 -9.26 -3.90
C MET A 150 25.60 -8.59 -3.42
N VAL A 151 25.60 -7.26 -3.28
CA VAL A 151 26.74 -6.49 -2.75
C VAL A 151 27.13 -6.99 -1.36
N GLU A 152 26.16 -7.20 -0.48
CA GLU A 152 26.41 -7.73 0.87
C GLU A 152 27.09 -9.12 0.81
N ARG A 153 26.54 -10.04 0.02
CA ARG A 153 27.07 -11.41 -0.14
C ARG A 153 28.49 -11.41 -0.71
N LEU A 154 28.76 -10.58 -1.72
CA LEU A 154 30.07 -10.52 -2.39
C LEU A 154 31.12 -9.81 -1.54
N SER A 155 30.72 -8.76 -0.82
CA SER A 155 31.61 -8.04 0.10
C SER A 155 32.02 -8.90 1.30
N GLN A 156 31.11 -9.69 1.85
CA GLN A 156 31.41 -10.62 2.94
C GLN A 156 32.33 -11.78 2.51
N ARG A 157 32.19 -12.27 1.28
CA ARG A 157 33.10 -13.28 0.71
C ARG A 157 34.50 -12.74 0.44
N GLY A 158 34.65 -11.44 0.15
CA GLY A 158 35.96 -10.79 0.00
C GLY A 158 36.68 -10.50 1.32
N ALA A 159 35.95 -10.36 2.43
CA ALA A 159 36.49 -10.05 3.76
C ALA A 159 36.88 -11.30 4.59
N GLY A 160 36.48 -12.49 4.16
CA GLY A 160 36.75 -13.74 4.85
C GLY A 160 37.81 -14.60 4.16
N THR A 161 39.08 -14.25 4.33
CA THR A 161 40.19 -15.20 4.59
C THR A 161 41.55 -14.48 4.63
N PRO A 162 42.13 -14.28 5.81
CA PRO A 162 43.51 -14.59 6.04
C PRO A 162 43.61 -16.00 6.64
N LYS A 163 44.64 -16.73 6.19
CA LYS A 163 45.07 -18.05 6.67
C LYS A 163 45.22 -18.11 8.20
#